data_AF-A0A0S8BZI9-F1
#
_entry.id   AF-A0A0S8BZI9-F1
#
_cell.length_a   1.000
_cell.length_b   1.000
_cell.length_c   1.000
_cell.angle_alpha   90.00
_cell.angle_beta   90.00
_cell.angle_gamma   90.00
#
_symmetry.space_group_name_H-M   'P 1'
#
loop_
_entity.id
_entity.type
_entity.pdbx_description
1 polymer ?
#
loop_
_entity_poly.entity_id
_entity_poly.type
_entity_poly.pdbx_seq_one_letter_code
_entity_poly.pdbx_strand_id
1 'polypeptide(L)'
;MRAVAIDHCAQATPGQKLQHLRKVSHLALKGHLLVEESLGRIIAQHCRAASVLDDVKMTFYVKTKLARALVGDLHGAALWVLVWKLYLIHTDVVHKVESPGVRRLIKNLIEAKSRWAEEPLPAIANDDQLATRFADSIQCVLGALAAIEMRVRENAASGGGKSFAGNGVIKHVVPNYRKTRLAAT
;
A
#
# COMPACT_ATOMS: atom_id res chain seq x y z
N MET A 1 11.27 -13.47 -55.37
CA MET A 1 10.14 -12.86 -54.64
C MET A 1 10.44 -12.93 -53.14
N ARG A 2 10.75 -11.80 -52.50
CA ARG A 2 10.97 -11.71 -51.04
C ARG A 2 9.64 -11.36 -50.38
N ALA A 3 9.18 -12.21 -49.46
CA ALA A 3 8.05 -11.93 -48.60
C ALA A 3 8.45 -10.86 -47.58
N VAL A 4 7.73 -9.74 -47.57
CA VAL A 4 7.82 -8.70 -46.55
C VAL A 4 6.89 -9.11 -45.40
N ALA A 5 7.47 -9.54 -44.29
CA ALA A 5 6.73 -9.71 -43.05
C ALA A 5 6.42 -8.31 -42.49
N ILE A 6 5.15 -7.91 -42.56
CA ILE A 6 4.67 -6.69 -41.91
C ILE A 6 4.46 -7.03 -40.44
N ASP A 7 5.41 -6.62 -39.59
CA ASP A 7 5.26 -6.61 -38.14
C ASP A 7 4.02 -5.80 -37.77
N HIS A 8 2.95 -6.49 -37.37
CA HIS A 8 1.78 -5.86 -36.74
C HIS A 8 2.15 -5.46 -35.32
N CYS A 9 2.77 -4.28 -35.20
CA CYS A 9 2.89 -3.55 -33.95
C CYS A 9 1.47 -3.21 -33.47
N ALA A 10 0.92 -4.03 -32.57
CA ALA A 10 -0.39 -3.83 -31.95
C ALA A 10 -0.39 -2.53 -31.12
N GLN A 11 -0.71 -1.41 -31.75
CA GLN A 11 -0.94 -0.15 -31.06
C GLN A 11 -2.35 -0.17 -30.46
N ALA A 12 -2.43 -0.06 -29.13
CA ALA A 12 -3.71 0.02 -28.41
C ALA A 12 -4.53 1.21 -28.92
N THR A 13 -5.81 0.97 -29.21
CA THR A 13 -6.71 2.02 -29.70
C THR A 13 -6.92 3.12 -28.65
N PRO A 14 -7.11 4.39 -29.04
CA PRO A 14 -7.30 5.50 -28.11
C PRO A 14 -8.38 5.27 -27.04
N GLY A 15 -9.43 4.52 -27.37
CA GLY A 15 -10.49 4.14 -26.42
C GLY A 15 -10.03 3.20 -25.31
N GLN A 16 -9.12 2.26 -25.60
CA GLN A 16 -8.57 1.33 -24.59
C GLN A 16 -7.68 2.08 -23.58
N LYS A 17 -6.85 3.01 -24.07
CA LYS A 17 -5.96 3.82 -23.22
C LYS A 17 -6.73 4.64 -22.17
N LEU A 18 -7.88 5.21 -22.55
CA LEU A 18 -8.76 5.97 -21.64
C LEU A 18 -9.41 5.07 -20.57
N GLN A 19 -9.80 3.84 -20.91
CA GLN A 19 -10.40 2.91 -19.95
C GLN A 19 -9.41 2.44 -18.88
N HIS A 20 -8.16 2.16 -19.25
CA HIS A 20 -7.14 1.74 -18.28
C HIS A 20 -6.79 2.85 -17.28
N LEU A 21 -6.71 4.10 -17.74
CA LEU A 21 -6.48 5.25 -16.85
C LEU A 21 -7.61 5.40 -15.83
N ARG A 22 -8.87 5.25 -16.25
CA ARG A 22 -10.01 5.26 -15.33
C ARG A 22 -9.95 4.15 -14.29
N LYS A 23 -9.58 2.93 -14.70
CA LYS A 23 -9.42 1.78 -13.80
C LYS A 23 -8.37 2.06 -12.72
N VAL A 24 -7.21 2.60 -13.11
CA VAL A 24 -6.11 2.94 -12.21
C VAL A 24 -6.50 4.06 -11.25
N SER A 25 -7.14 5.12 -11.75
CA SER A 25 -7.61 6.23 -10.91
C SER A 25 -8.65 5.75 -9.89
N HIS A 26 -9.56 4.86 -10.28
CA HIS A 26 -10.52 4.25 -9.37
C HIS A 26 -9.84 3.40 -8.28
N LEU A 27 -8.83 2.61 -8.64
CA LEU A 27 -8.03 1.86 -7.68
C LEU A 27 -7.32 2.78 -6.68
N ALA A 28 -6.75 3.89 -7.15
CA ALA A 28 -6.07 4.86 -6.28
C ALA A 28 -7.03 5.50 -5.27
N LEU A 29 -8.21 5.96 -5.74
CA LEU A 29 -9.23 6.56 -4.89
C LEU A 29 -9.73 5.58 -3.83
N LYS A 30 -10.14 4.37 -4.25
CA LYS A 30 -10.65 3.35 -3.33
C LYS A 30 -9.56 2.89 -2.34
N GLY A 31 -8.35 2.66 -2.83
CA GLY A 31 -7.23 2.24 -1.99
C GLY A 31 -6.87 3.28 -0.93
N HIS A 32 -6.83 4.56 -1.32
CA HIS A 32 -6.59 5.66 -0.39
C HIS A 32 -7.61 5.70 0.75
N LEU A 33 -8.90 5.64 0.43
CA LEU A 33 -9.98 5.65 1.43
C LEU A 33 -9.90 4.45 2.39
N LEU A 34 -9.66 3.24 1.87
CA LEU A 34 -9.53 2.04 2.70
C LEU A 34 -8.32 2.11 3.64
N VAL A 35 -7.19 2.62 3.15
CA VAL A 35 -6.00 2.84 3.98
C VAL A 35 -6.29 3.91 5.03
N GLU A 36 -6.94 5.01 4.65
CA GLU A 36 -7.32 6.07 5.58
C GLU A 36 -8.22 5.58 6.71
N GLU A 37 -9.21 4.76 6.37
CA GLU A 37 -10.12 4.14 7.33
C GLU A 37 -9.36 3.22 8.30
N SER A 38 -8.42 2.42 7.77
CA SER A 38 -7.58 1.53 8.58
C SER A 38 -6.70 2.32 9.56
N LEU A 39 -6.10 3.43 9.11
CA LEU A 39 -5.37 4.34 9.99
C LEU A 39 -6.28 4.92 11.08
N GLY A 40 -7.51 5.30 10.73
CA GLY A 40 -8.53 5.76 11.68
C GLY A 40 -8.85 4.72 12.75
N ARG A 41 -9.04 3.46 12.36
CA ARG A 41 -9.28 2.35 13.29
C ARG A 41 -8.11 2.10 14.23
N ILE A 42 -6.87 2.16 13.73
CA ILE A 42 -5.66 2.07 14.56
C ILE A 42 -5.69 3.18 15.62
N ILE A 43 -5.89 4.44 15.22
CA ILE A 43 -5.92 5.57 16.15
C ILE A 43 -7.03 5.38 17.19
N ALA A 44 -8.24 5.06 16.76
CA ALA A 44 -9.40 4.88 17.64
C ALA A 44 -9.16 3.79 18.70
N GLN A 45 -8.49 2.69 18.36
CA GLN A 45 -8.17 1.61 19.31
C GLN A 45 -7.20 2.04 20.43
N HIS A 46 -6.42 3.10 20.22
CA HIS A 46 -5.54 3.67 21.24
C HIS A 46 -6.22 4.78 22.07
N CYS A 47 -7.41 5.24 21.67
CA CYS A 47 -8.14 6.27 22.39
C CYS A 47 -9.12 5.66 23.40
N ARG A 48 -9.07 6.13 24.65
CA ARG A 48 -10.04 5.72 25.69
C ARG A 48 -11.48 6.17 25.36
N ALA A 49 -11.60 7.33 24.71
CA ALA A 49 -12.87 7.92 24.30
C ALA A 49 -12.83 8.26 22.81
N ALA A 50 -12.77 7.22 21.96
CA ALA A 50 -12.62 7.39 20.52
C ALA A 50 -13.76 8.20 19.86
N SER A 51 -14.97 8.18 20.42
CA SER A 51 -16.13 8.95 19.93
C SER A 51 -15.92 10.46 19.93
N VAL A 52 -14.98 10.98 20.73
CA VAL A 52 -14.61 12.40 20.70
C VAL A 52 -13.95 12.79 19.37
N LEU A 53 -13.47 11.81 18.59
CA LEU A 53 -12.86 12.02 17.29
C LEU A 53 -13.84 11.95 16.12
N ASP A 54 -15.11 11.57 16.33
CA ASP A 54 -16.07 11.29 15.25
C ASP A 54 -16.29 12.52 14.34
N ASP A 55 -16.33 13.72 14.93
CA ASP A 55 -16.51 14.98 14.19
C ASP A 55 -15.18 15.66 13.81
N VAL A 56 -14.04 15.07 14.19
CA VAL A 56 -12.72 15.66 13.92
C VAL A 56 -12.27 15.27 12.52
N LYS A 57 -12.27 16.26 11.62
CA LYS A 57 -11.70 16.10 10.27
C LYS A 57 -10.17 16.02 10.31
N MET A 58 -9.65 14.81 10.48
CA MET A 58 -8.23 14.52 10.33
C MET A 58 -7.88 14.22 8.88
N THR A 59 -6.83 14.86 8.36
CA THR A 59 -6.30 14.56 7.03
C THR A 59 -5.57 13.22 7.02
N PHE A 60 -5.46 12.57 5.85
CA PHE A 60 -4.65 11.35 5.67
C PHE A 60 -3.23 11.49 6.22
N TYR A 61 -2.59 12.63 6.01
CA TYR A 61 -1.24 12.90 6.51
C TYR A 61 -1.18 12.83 8.04
N VAL A 62 -2.12 13.53 8.71
CA VAL A 62 -2.20 13.53 10.18
C VAL A 62 -2.48 12.12 10.69
N LYS A 63 -3.44 11.40 10.10
CA LYS A 63 -3.74 10.01 10.47
C LYS A 63 -2.54 9.10 10.31
N THR A 64 -1.78 9.22 9.22
CA THR A 64 -0.58 8.42 8.98
C THR A 64 0.48 8.67 10.06
N LYS A 65 0.78 9.95 10.35
CA LYS A 65 1.78 10.31 11.36
C LYS A 65 1.37 9.86 12.75
N LEU A 66 0.10 10.06 13.11
CA LEU A 66 -0.43 9.69 14.42
C LEU A 66 -0.47 8.16 14.60
N ALA A 67 -1.01 7.43 13.63
CA ALA A 67 -1.02 5.97 13.67
C ALA A 67 0.39 5.40 13.84
N ARG A 68 1.37 5.90 13.05
CA ARG A 68 2.78 5.52 13.20
C ARG A 68 3.35 5.86 14.58
N ALA A 69 3.02 7.02 15.13
CA ALA A 69 3.49 7.40 16.47
C ALA A 69 2.95 6.46 17.56
N LEU A 70 1.71 5.99 17.42
CA LEU A 70 1.05 5.09 18.37
C LEU A 70 1.58 3.65 18.30
N VAL A 71 1.83 3.15 17.09
CA VAL A 71 2.20 1.73 16.88
C VAL A 71 3.67 1.53 16.55
N GLY A 72 4.43 2.60 16.32
CA GLY A 72 5.82 2.55 15.88
C GLY A 72 5.98 1.89 14.50
N ASP A 73 7.06 1.12 14.34
CA ASP A 73 7.42 0.44 13.10
C ASP A 73 7.20 -1.08 13.20
N LEU A 74 6.04 -1.53 13.72
CA LEU A 74 5.70 -2.95 13.93
C LEU A 74 5.85 -3.85 12.68
N HIS A 75 5.78 -3.29 11.48
CA HIS A 75 6.03 -3.98 10.19
C HIS A 75 7.22 -3.37 9.40
N GLY A 76 8.11 -2.69 10.11
CA GLY A 76 9.23 -1.95 9.56
C GLY A 76 8.85 -0.58 9.02
N ALA A 77 9.82 0.34 9.04
CA ALA A 77 9.65 1.72 8.57
C ALA A 77 9.19 1.82 7.10
N ALA A 78 9.49 0.79 6.29
CA ALA A 78 9.14 0.72 4.88
C ALA A 78 7.62 0.68 4.63
N LEU A 79 6.81 0.11 5.53
CA LEU A 79 5.35 0.13 5.39
C LEU A 79 4.82 1.56 5.25
N TRP A 80 5.32 2.48 6.09
CA TRP A 80 4.90 3.87 6.07
C TRP A 80 5.32 4.60 4.79
N VAL A 81 6.41 4.16 4.15
CA VAL A 81 6.79 4.65 2.82
C VAL A 81 5.76 4.22 1.76
N LEU A 82 5.22 2.99 1.85
CA LEU A 82 4.16 2.52 0.95
C LEU A 82 2.86 3.30 1.15
N VAL A 83 2.44 3.49 2.40
CA VAL A 83 1.27 4.31 2.77
C VAL A 83 1.41 5.73 2.20
N TRP A 84 2.60 6.33 2.33
CA TRP A 84 2.86 7.67 1.80
C TRP A 84 2.83 7.73 0.27
N LYS A 85 3.40 6.73 -0.42
CA LYS A 85 3.36 6.66 -1.88
C LYS A 85 1.93 6.54 -2.40
N LEU A 86 1.05 5.80 -1.70
CA LEU A 86 -0.37 5.72 -2.06
C LEU A 86 -1.08 7.09 -1.94
N TYR A 87 -0.78 7.85 -0.89
CA TYR A 87 -1.26 9.23 -0.76
C TYR A 87 -0.82 10.11 -1.93
N LEU A 88 0.45 10.04 -2.32
CA LEU A 88 0.97 10.83 -3.46
C LEU A 88 0.28 10.45 -4.78
N ILE A 89 -0.01 9.16 -5.00
CA ILE A 89 -0.75 8.70 -6.18
C ILE A 89 -2.16 9.28 -6.17
N HIS A 90 -2.87 9.19 -5.04
CA HIS A 90 -4.21 9.77 -4.90
C HIS A 90 -4.21 11.28 -5.17
N THR A 91 -3.29 12.02 -4.58
CA THR A 91 -3.15 13.46 -4.78
C THR A 91 -2.90 13.81 -6.24
N ASP A 92 -2.06 13.06 -6.96
CA ASP A 92 -1.83 13.32 -8.39
C ASP A 92 -3.06 12.94 -9.23
N VAL A 93 -3.76 11.84 -8.91
CA VAL A 93 -5.01 11.44 -9.59
C VAL A 93 -6.11 12.48 -9.43
N VAL A 94 -6.31 13.02 -8.22
CA VAL A 94 -7.35 14.02 -7.95
C VAL A 94 -7.07 15.34 -8.67
N HIS A 95 -5.80 15.77 -8.72
CA HIS A 95 -5.44 17.06 -9.33
C HIS A 95 -5.15 16.98 -10.83
N LYS A 96 -4.74 15.81 -11.33
CA LYS A 96 -4.26 15.61 -12.71
C LYS A 96 -4.74 14.27 -13.22
N VAL A 97 -6.04 14.19 -13.45
CA VAL A 97 -6.80 12.97 -13.81
C VAL A 97 -6.16 12.14 -14.95
N GLU A 98 -5.28 12.71 -15.77
CA GLU A 98 -4.61 12.01 -16.89
C GLU A 98 -3.12 12.39 -17.07
N SER A 99 -2.35 12.36 -15.98
CA SER A 99 -0.92 12.71 -16.01
C SER A 99 -0.03 11.47 -16.23
N PRO A 100 1.00 11.52 -17.13
CA PRO A 100 2.07 10.51 -17.18
C PRO A 100 2.79 10.30 -15.83
N GLY A 101 2.68 11.28 -14.93
CA GLY A 101 3.21 11.24 -13.57
C GLY A 101 2.56 10.15 -12.70
N VAL A 102 1.24 9.92 -12.84
CA VAL A 102 0.51 8.90 -12.07
C VAL A 102 1.10 7.51 -12.33
N ARG A 103 1.34 7.16 -13.60
CA ARG A 103 1.94 5.87 -13.99
C ARG A 103 3.30 5.66 -13.35
N ARG A 104 4.13 6.71 -13.32
CA ARG A 104 5.46 6.66 -12.66
C ARG A 104 5.32 6.47 -11.14
N LEU A 105 4.40 7.19 -10.50
CA LEU A 105 4.16 7.05 -9.06
C LEU A 105 3.70 5.64 -8.68
N ILE A 106 2.85 5.02 -9.50
CA ILE A 106 2.39 3.64 -9.31
C ILE A 106 3.55 2.65 -9.45
N LYS A 107 4.39 2.77 -10.48
CA LYS A 107 5.59 1.95 -10.61
C LYS A 107 6.50 2.08 -9.39
N ASN A 108 6.72 3.32 -8.92
CA ASN A 108 7.51 3.59 -7.72
C ASN A 108 6.91 2.98 -6.44
N LEU A 109 5.59 2.77 -6.37
CA LEU A 109 4.94 2.04 -5.29
C LEU A 109 5.15 0.53 -5.43
N ILE A 110 4.94 -0.02 -6.62
CA ILE A 110 5.13 -1.45 -6.91
C ILE A 110 6.57 -1.89 -6.62
N GLU A 111 7.56 -1.10 -7.05
CA GLU A 111 8.98 -1.36 -6.78
C GLU A 111 9.27 -1.29 -5.27
N ALA A 112 8.73 -0.30 -4.57
CA ALA A 112 8.89 -0.19 -3.13
C ALA A 112 8.26 -1.37 -2.39
N LYS A 113 7.08 -1.84 -2.83
CA LYS A 113 6.43 -3.04 -2.29
C LYS A 113 7.29 -4.28 -2.53
N SER A 114 7.84 -4.43 -3.74
CA SER A 114 8.69 -5.57 -4.09
C SER A 114 9.93 -5.63 -3.20
N ARG A 115 10.58 -4.48 -2.96
CA ARG A 115 11.71 -4.39 -2.02
C ARG A 115 11.31 -4.72 -0.59
N TRP A 116 10.14 -4.26 -0.16
CA TRP A 116 9.64 -4.53 1.19
C TRP A 116 9.27 -6.01 1.41
N ALA A 117 8.74 -6.67 0.36
CA ALA A 117 8.38 -8.08 0.38
C ALA A 117 9.52 -9.03 -0.02
N GLU A 118 10.71 -8.48 -0.33
CA GLU A 118 11.86 -9.23 -0.87
C GLU A 118 11.52 -10.06 -2.12
N GLU A 119 10.59 -9.53 -2.94
CA GLU A 119 10.15 -10.15 -4.18
C GLU A 119 10.94 -9.61 -5.38
N PRO A 120 11.14 -10.43 -6.44
CA PRO A 120 11.68 -9.95 -7.70
C PRO A 120 10.83 -8.80 -8.27
N LEU A 121 11.49 -7.81 -8.87
CA LEU A 121 10.79 -6.71 -9.53
C LEU A 121 9.88 -7.26 -10.63
N PRO A 122 8.57 -6.94 -10.63
CA PRO A 122 7.67 -7.47 -11.64
C PRO A 122 7.93 -6.80 -12.99
N ALA A 123 7.95 -7.62 -14.05
CA ALA A 123 7.87 -7.09 -15.41
C ALA A 123 6.47 -6.48 -15.63
N ILE A 124 6.43 -5.22 -16.08
CA ILE A 124 5.19 -4.49 -16.39
C ILE A 124 5.24 -4.11 -17.86
N ALA A 125 4.71 -4.96 -18.72
CA ALA A 125 4.69 -4.79 -20.17
C ALA A 125 3.52 -3.92 -20.64
N ASN A 126 2.37 -3.96 -19.95
CA ASN A 126 1.16 -3.24 -20.34
C ASN A 126 0.41 -2.65 -19.13
N ASP A 127 -0.63 -1.87 -19.41
CA ASP A 127 -1.38 -1.15 -18.37
C ASP A 127 -2.33 -2.05 -17.56
N ASP A 128 -2.72 -3.21 -18.09
CA ASP A 128 -3.47 -4.20 -17.32
C ASP A 128 -2.61 -4.85 -16.24
N GLN A 129 -1.37 -5.23 -16.58
CA GLN A 129 -0.40 -5.69 -15.61
C GLN A 129 -0.09 -4.61 -14.57
N LEU A 130 0.03 -3.34 -14.98
CA LEU A 130 0.21 -2.22 -14.06
C LEU A 130 -0.95 -2.13 -13.06
N ALA A 131 -2.19 -2.18 -13.53
CA ALA A 131 -3.38 -2.10 -12.69
C ALA A 131 -3.46 -3.27 -11.69
N THR A 132 -3.18 -4.49 -12.15
CA THR A 132 -3.14 -5.69 -11.29
C THR A 132 -2.08 -5.55 -10.21
N ARG A 133 -0.84 -5.18 -10.57
CA ARG A 133 0.24 -5.00 -9.60
C ARG A 133 0.00 -3.84 -8.63
N PHE A 134 -0.69 -2.80 -9.09
CA PHE A 134 -1.11 -1.71 -8.21
C PHE A 134 -2.13 -2.18 -7.18
N ALA A 135 -3.14 -2.95 -7.60
CA ALA A 135 -4.11 -3.56 -6.69
C ALA A 135 -3.42 -4.49 -5.68
N ASP A 136 -2.49 -5.34 -6.12
CA ASP A 136 -1.68 -6.19 -5.24
C ASP A 136 -0.92 -5.36 -4.19
N SER A 137 -0.36 -4.21 -4.60
CA SER A 137 0.38 -3.32 -3.70
C SER A 137 -0.54 -2.69 -2.65
N ILE A 138 -1.75 -2.24 -3.04
CA ILE A 138 -2.76 -1.72 -2.12
C ILE A 138 -3.17 -2.81 -1.12
N GLN A 139 -3.46 -4.02 -1.61
CA GLN A 139 -3.85 -5.15 -0.77
C GLN A 139 -2.76 -5.52 0.23
N CYS A 140 -1.50 -5.43 -0.17
CA CYS A 140 -0.35 -5.68 0.68
C CYS A 140 -0.26 -4.66 1.83
N VAL A 141 -0.48 -3.37 1.54
CA VAL A 141 -0.54 -2.31 2.57
C VAL A 141 -1.72 -2.54 3.53
N LEU A 142 -2.91 -2.84 2.99
CA LEU A 142 -4.10 -3.10 3.81
C LEU A 142 -3.91 -4.32 4.72
N GLY A 143 -3.33 -5.41 4.20
CA GLY A 143 -3.04 -6.61 5.00
C GLY A 143 -2.07 -6.32 6.15
N ALA A 144 -1.05 -5.49 5.91
CA ALA A 144 -0.12 -5.06 6.95
C ALA A 144 -0.78 -4.20 8.03
N LEU A 145 -1.62 -3.24 7.63
CA LEU A 145 -2.36 -2.39 8.57
C LEU A 145 -3.37 -3.22 9.37
N ALA A 146 -4.07 -4.17 8.74
CA ALA A 146 -4.98 -5.08 9.42
C ALA A 146 -4.25 -5.94 10.47
N ALA A 147 -3.04 -6.41 10.17
CA ALA A 147 -2.22 -7.14 11.15
C ALA A 147 -1.84 -6.25 12.36
N ILE A 148 -1.53 -4.97 12.12
CA ILE A 148 -1.31 -3.99 13.19
C ILE A 148 -2.59 -3.80 14.02
N GLU A 149 -3.75 -3.60 13.38
CA GLU A 149 -5.05 -3.46 14.06
C GLU A 149 -5.34 -4.67 14.96
N MET A 150 -5.12 -5.89 14.47
CA MET A 150 -5.31 -7.11 15.27
C MET A 150 -4.37 -7.15 16.47
N ARG A 151 -3.09 -6.81 16.27
CA ARG A 151 -2.09 -6.80 17.34
C ARG A 151 -2.40 -5.78 18.44
N VAL A 152 -2.86 -4.59 18.07
CA VAL A 152 -3.29 -3.55 19.02
C VAL A 152 -4.47 -4.04 19.85
N ARG A 153 -5.46 -4.70 19.21
CA ARG A 153 -6.63 -5.27 19.88
C ARG A 153 -6.25 -6.38 20.88
N GLU A 154 -5.34 -7.27 20.50
CA GLU A 154 -4.83 -8.34 21.38
C GLU A 154 -4.15 -7.75 22.63
N ASN A 155 -3.31 -6.74 22.45
CA ASN A 155 -2.62 -6.07 23.55
C ASN A 155 -3.62 -5.40 24.52
N ALA A 156 -4.68 -4.78 24.00
CA ALA A 156 -5.74 -4.20 24.82
C ALA A 156 -6.53 -5.26 25.61
N ALA A 157 -6.86 -6.39 25.00
CA ALA A 157 -7.61 -7.48 25.63
C ALA A 157 -6.81 -8.20 26.72
N SER A 158 -5.49 -8.30 26.58
CA SER A 158 -4.59 -8.96 27.54
C SER A 158 -4.35 -8.16 28.84
N GLY A 159 -5.04 -7.04 29.07
CA GLY A 159 -4.93 -6.27 30.32
C GLY A 159 -3.59 -5.53 30.48
N GLY A 160 -2.92 -5.20 29.38
CA GLY A 160 -1.58 -4.59 29.35
C GLY A 160 -1.50 -3.19 29.95
N GLY A 161 -1.54 -3.09 31.28
CA GLY A 161 -1.09 -1.94 32.06
C GLY A 161 0.43 -1.77 32.04
N LYS A 162 1.05 -1.75 30.87
CA LYS A 162 2.45 -1.30 30.73
C LYS A 162 2.45 0.06 30.07
N SER A 163 2.67 1.04 30.93
CA SER A 163 3.15 2.39 30.67
C SER A 163 3.86 2.50 29.31
N PHE A 164 3.44 3.47 28.51
CA PHE A 164 4.20 4.00 27.38
C PHE A 164 5.52 4.60 27.90
N ALA A 165 6.48 3.74 28.24
CA ALA A 165 7.87 4.10 28.46
C ALA A 165 8.69 3.43 27.35
N GLY A 166 9.46 4.25 26.64
CA GLY A 166 10.10 3.90 25.38
C GLY A 166 11.15 2.79 25.42
N ASN A 167 11.70 2.54 24.23
CA ASN A 167 12.83 1.68 23.91
C ASN A 167 12.68 0.19 24.22
N GLY A 168 12.09 -0.51 23.25
CA GLY A 168 12.40 -1.91 22.98
C GLY A 168 12.61 -2.09 21.49
N VAL A 169 13.87 -2.27 21.07
CA VAL A 169 14.20 -2.82 19.75
C VAL A 169 13.58 -4.22 19.70
N ILE A 170 12.35 -4.33 19.19
CA ILE A 170 11.71 -5.62 18.95
C ILE A 170 12.38 -6.18 17.68
N LYS A 171 13.21 -7.20 17.88
CA LYS A 171 13.81 -7.98 16.79
C LYS A 171 12.71 -8.39 15.82
N HIS A 172 12.91 -8.04 14.56
CA HIS A 172 12.08 -8.42 13.43
C HIS A 172 11.71 -9.91 13.49
N VAL A 173 10.43 -10.19 13.69
CA VAL A 173 9.81 -11.42 13.22
C VAL A 173 9.03 -11.05 11.97
N VAL A 174 9.74 -11.02 10.84
CA VAL A 174 9.10 -11.11 9.54
C VAL A 174 8.43 -12.49 9.48
N PRO A 175 7.14 -12.61 9.15
CA PRO A 175 6.53 -13.91 8.90
C PRO A 175 7.29 -14.60 7.77
N ASN A 176 7.99 -15.68 8.12
CA ASN A 176 8.82 -16.46 7.22
C ASN A 176 7.90 -17.26 6.28
N TYR A 177 7.49 -16.65 5.17
CA TYR A 177 6.74 -17.33 4.13
C TYR A 177 7.68 -18.24 3.33
N ARG A 178 7.80 -19.48 3.82
CA ARG A 178 8.35 -20.70 3.18
C ARG A 178 9.84 -20.73 2.87
N LYS A 179 10.55 -21.42 3.77
CA LYS A 179 11.54 -22.44 3.39
C LYS A 179 10.84 -23.55 2.58
N THR A 180 11.20 -23.68 1.30
CA THR A 180 11.33 -25.01 0.69
C THR A 180 12.55 -24.98 -0.20
N ARG A 181 13.67 -25.36 0.41
CA ARG A 181 14.88 -25.77 -0.28
C ARG A 181 14.57 -27.16 -0.85
N LEU A 182 14.42 -27.26 -2.16
CA LEU A 182 14.67 -28.52 -2.85
C LEU A 182 16.02 -28.33 -3.53
N ALA A 183 17.05 -28.81 -2.82
CA ALA A 183 18.28 -29.23 -3.45
C ALA A 183 18.01 -30.57 -4.12
N ALA A 184 18.31 -30.67 -5.40
CA ALA A 184 18.67 -31.92 -6.06
C ALA A 184 19.46 -31.56 -7.32
N THR A 185 20.77 -31.86 -7.26
CA THR A 185 21.68 -32.31 -8.33
C THR A 185 21.46 -31.79 -9.75
#